data_AF-A0A1Q7K0X2-F1
#
_entry.id   AF-A0A1Q7K0X2-F1
#
_cell.length_a   1.000
_cell.length_b   1.000
_cell.length_c   1.000
_cell.angle_alpha   90.00
_cell.angle_beta   90.00
_cell.angle_gamma   90.00
#
_symmetry.space_group_name_H-M   'P 1'
#
loop_
_entity.id
_entity.type
_entity.pdbx_description
1 polymer ?
#
loop_
_entity_poly.entity_id
_entity_poly.type
_entity_poly.pdbx_seq_one_letter_code
_entity_poly.pdbx_strand_id
1 'polypeptide(L)'
;MTFDLKTLSPDAVPRALTKAERYRLLNEPGEAESICRDALQADPDNQDALITLLLALTDQFFEDAATAVDDACSCAARIRNDYDRAYYTGIVLERRAKAQLHHGAPHCGSRAYEGLRDAMTWYEQAETIRPAGNDDALLRWNTCARLIMRDHRLVPAPEERTLRRRSAKARVNKSRTTQKPRNPQRKMLKVFLRVLRVLRSTSFFSQPL
;
A
#
# COMPACT_ATOMS: atom_id res chain seq x y z
N MET A 1 41.65 8.76 -2.06
CA MET A 1 42.35 7.83 -1.15
C MET A 1 41.42 6.66 -0.89
N THR A 2 41.94 5.43 -0.89
CA THR A 2 41.17 4.21 -0.61
C THR A 2 41.74 3.58 0.65
N PHE A 3 40.87 3.16 1.57
CA PHE A 3 41.25 2.48 2.81
C PHE A 3 40.79 1.03 2.76
N ASP A 4 41.61 0.13 3.31
CA ASP A 4 41.19 -1.25 3.56
C ASP A 4 40.42 -1.31 4.87
N LEU A 5 39.14 -1.69 4.80
CA LEU A 5 38.27 -1.78 5.97
C LEU A 5 38.65 -2.99 6.84
N LYS A 6 38.60 -2.80 8.16
CA LYS A 6 38.80 -3.89 9.12
C LYS A 6 37.54 -4.76 9.15
N THR A 7 37.73 -6.07 9.16
CA THR A 7 36.61 -7.02 9.15
C THR A 7 36.06 -7.24 10.56
N LEU A 8 34.74 -7.30 10.66
CA LEU A 8 34.04 -7.67 11.89
C LEU A 8 34.06 -9.20 12.04
N SER A 9 34.30 -9.71 13.26
CA SER A 9 34.12 -11.14 13.53
C SER A 9 32.62 -11.50 13.56
N PRO A 10 32.20 -12.69 13.10
CA PRO A 10 30.80 -13.10 13.14
C PRO A 10 30.16 -13.00 14.53
N ASP A 11 30.89 -13.39 15.58
CA ASP A 11 30.41 -13.34 16.98
C ASP A 11 30.17 -11.90 17.49
N ALA A 12 30.75 -10.89 16.85
CA ALA A 12 30.55 -9.50 17.22
C ALA A 12 29.29 -8.88 16.59
N VAL A 13 28.69 -9.52 15.59
CA VAL A 13 27.51 -9.00 14.84
C VAL A 13 26.34 -8.63 15.78
N PRO A 14 25.89 -9.48 16.74
CA PRO A 14 24.75 -9.12 17.59
C PRO A 14 24.98 -7.85 18.43
N ARG A 15 26.21 -7.68 18.95
CA ARG A 15 26.60 -6.48 19.71
C ARG A 15 26.68 -5.25 18.81
N ALA A 16 27.16 -5.42 17.57
CA ALA A 16 27.21 -4.34 16.59
C ALA A 16 25.81 -3.85 16.23
N LEU A 17 24.85 -4.76 15.98
CA LEU A 17 23.47 -4.40 15.65
C LEU A 17 22.75 -3.68 16.80
N THR A 18 22.97 -4.11 18.05
CA THR A 18 22.48 -3.38 19.23
C THR A 18 23.01 -1.94 19.27
N LYS A 19 24.25 -1.73 18.82
CA LYS A 19 24.86 -0.39 18.74
C LYS A 19 24.24 0.43 17.59
N ALA A 20 24.02 -0.18 16.43
CA ALA A 20 23.37 0.47 15.29
C ALA A 20 21.95 0.94 15.63
N GLU A 21 21.16 0.14 16.35
CA GLU A 21 19.83 0.54 16.82
C GLU A 21 19.91 1.78 17.72
N ARG A 22 20.85 1.81 18.67
CA ARG A 22 21.06 2.98 19.55
C ARG A 22 21.45 4.23 18.78
N TYR A 23 22.33 4.11 17.78
CA TYR A 23 22.70 5.24 16.94
C TYR A 23 21.52 5.81 16.16
N ARG A 24 20.61 4.95 15.66
CA ARG A 24 19.36 5.42 15.06
C ARG A 24 18.49 6.19 16.05
N LEU A 25 18.38 5.73 17.30
CA LEU A 25 17.63 6.43 18.36
C LEU A 25 18.27 7.77 18.75
N LEU A 26 19.58 7.94 18.54
CA LEU A 26 20.31 9.19 18.71
C LEU A 26 20.26 10.10 17.46
N ASN A 27 19.52 9.70 16.42
CA ASN A 27 19.47 10.39 15.14
C ASN A 27 20.84 10.50 14.46
N GLU A 28 21.67 9.46 14.59
CA GLU A 28 22.97 9.29 13.91
C GLU A 28 22.88 8.15 12.87
N PRO A 29 22.07 8.29 11.81
CA PRO A 29 21.80 7.19 10.89
C PRO A 29 23.00 6.78 10.02
N GLY A 30 23.94 7.69 9.74
CA GLY A 30 25.17 7.35 9.01
C GLY A 30 26.08 6.38 9.78
N GLU A 31 26.18 6.54 11.10
CA GLU A 31 26.91 5.61 11.96
C GLU A 31 26.22 4.24 12.01
N ALA A 32 24.89 4.23 12.08
CA ALA A 32 24.11 3.00 12.03
C ALA A 32 24.25 2.27 10.69
N GLU A 33 24.22 3.00 9.57
CA GLU A 33 24.45 2.46 8.23
C GLU A 33 25.82 1.81 8.15
N SER A 34 26.88 2.53 8.55
CA SER A 34 28.27 2.05 8.52
C SER A 34 28.40 0.71 9.26
N ILE A 35 27.87 0.63 10.48
CA ILE A 35 27.89 -0.60 11.29
C ILE A 35 27.12 -1.74 10.63
N CYS A 36 25.96 -1.46 10.02
CA CYS A 36 25.17 -2.51 9.38
C CYS A 36 25.86 -3.04 8.11
N ARG A 37 26.60 -2.20 7.37
CA ARG A 37 27.41 -2.64 6.22
C ARG A 37 28.52 -3.59 6.68
N ASP A 38 29.23 -3.27 7.77
CA ASP A 38 30.24 -4.16 8.35
C ASP A 38 29.63 -5.48 8.83
N ALA A 39 28.45 -5.43 9.45
CA ALA A 39 27.72 -6.62 9.89
C ALA A 39 27.32 -7.52 8.71
N LEU A 40 26.81 -6.94 7.61
CA LEU A 40 26.45 -7.68 6.40
C LEU A 40 27.67 -8.17 5.61
N GLN A 41 28.84 -7.56 5.78
CA GLN A 41 30.08 -8.12 5.23
C GLN A 41 30.50 -9.40 5.97
N ALA A 42 30.28 -9.46 7.29
CA ALA A 42 30.58 -10.64 8.11
C ALA A 42 29.51 -11.74 7.99
N ASP A 43 28.24 -11.36 7.90
CA ASP A 43 27.08 -12.26 7.75
C ASP A 43 26.09 -11.68 6.72
N PRO A 44 26.25 -12.01 5.42
CA PRO A 44 25.47 -11.39 4.36
C PRO A 44 23.97 -11.54 4.49
N ASP A 45 23.46 -12.66 5.01
CA ASP A 45 22.02 -12.95 5.03
C ASP A 45 21.36 -12.66 6.39
N ASN A 46 22.06 -11.93 7.26
CA ASN A 46 21.56 -11.50 8.56
C ASN A 46 20.32 -10.60 8.41
N GLN A 47 19.15 -11.11 8.82
CA GLN A 47 17.86 -10.42 8.61
C GLN A 47 17.73 -9.15 9.45
N ASP A 48 18.23 -9.16 10.68
CA ASP A 48 18.21 -7.99 11.57
C ASP A 48 19.11 -6.87 11.03
N ALA A 49 20.27 -7.23 10.48
CA ALA A 49 21.16 -6.28 9.83
C ALA A 49 20.54 -5.67 8.56
N LEU A 50 19.85 -6.45 7.73
CA LEU A 50 19.13 -5.96 6.54
C LEU A 50 18.02 -4.96 6.92
N ILE A 51 17.22 -5.30 7.93
CA ILE A 51 16.14 -4.44 8.43
C ILE A 51 16.72 -3.16 9.03
N THR A 52 17.76 -3.27 9.85
CA THR A 52 18.37 -2.11 10.51
C THR A 52 19.03 -1.19 9.49
N LEU A 53 19.74 -1.74 8.49
CA LEU A 53 20.32 -0.98 7.39
C LEU A 53 19.25 -0.23 6.59
N LEU A 54 18.18 -0.91 6.19
CA LEU A 54 17.05 -0.29 5.50
C LEU A 54 16.48 0.88 6.28
N LEU A 55 16.28 0.71 7.58
CA LEU A 55 15.74 1.77 8.41
C LEU A 55 16.72 2.94 8.56
N ALA A 56 18.02 2.69 8.72
CA ALA A 56 19.06 3.72 8.76
C ALA A 56 19.16 4.50 7.43
N LEU A 57 19.12 3.82 6.28
CA LEU A 57 19.11 4.45 4.96
C LEU A 57 17.88 5.34 4.76
N THR A 58 16.70 4.86 5.16
CA THR A 58 15.46 5.63 5.01
C THR A 58 15.34 6.79 6.00
N ASP A 59 16.06 6.75 7.13
CA ASP A 59 16.18 7.90 8.06
C ASP A 59 16.96 9.06 7.40
N GLN A 60 17.83 8.79 6.41
CA GLN A 60 18.65 9.78 5.70
C GLN A 60 17.98 10.41 4.46
N PHE A 61 16.77 9.99 4.08
CA PHE A 61 16.13 10.46 2.84
C PHE A 61 15.87 11.97 2.78
N PHE A 62 15.82 12.65 3.92
CA PHE A 62 15.63 14.11 3.98
C PHE A 62 16.89 14.91 3.63
N GLU A 63 18.06 14.26 3.54
CA GLU A 63 19.36 14.90 3.28
C GLU A 63 19.81 14.77 1.80
N ASP A 64 18.88 14.50 0.87
CA ASP A 64 19.12 14.33 -0.57
C ASP A 64 20.08 13.16 -0.95
N ALA A 65 20.03 12.07 -0.19
CA ALA A 65 20.80 10.84 -0.46
C ALA A 65 20.15 9.96 -1.56
N ALA A 66 20.31 10.33 -2.83
CA ALA A 66 19.69 9.63 -3.97
C ALA A 66 20.01 8.11 -4.02
N THR A 67 21.23 7.70 -3.67
CA THR A 67 21.66 6.30 -3.63
C THR A 67 21.02 5.49 -2.51
N ALA A 68 20.62 6.14 -1.41
CA ALA A 68 20.05 5.47 -0.25
C ALA A 68 18.71 4.80 -0.56
N VAL A 69 17.95 5.30 -1.54
CA VAL A 69 16.67 4.71 -1.94
C VAL A 69 16.86 3.34 -2.59
N ASP A 70 17.80 3.23 -3.52
CA ASP A 70 18.04 1.98 -4.25
C ASP A 70 18.65 0.91 -3.32
N ASP A 71 19.55 1.32 -2.43
CA ASP A 71 20.11 0.44 -1.39
C ASP A 71 19.02 -0.05 -0.41
N ALA A 72 18.10 0.82 0.00
CA ALA A 72 17.00 0.44 0.89
C ALA A 72 16.02 -0.54 0.22
N CYS A 73 15.68 -0.32 -1.06
CA CYS A 73 14.89 -1.25 -1.86
C CYS A 73 15.59 -2.61 -2.00
N SER A 74 16.91 -2.60 -2.22
CA SER A 74 17.72 -3.82 -2.32
C SER A 74 17.75 -4.61 -1.01
N CYS A 75 17.82 -3.92 0.13
CA CYS A 75 17.68 -4.55 1.44
C CYS A 75 16.30 -5.18 1.62
N ALA A 76 15.22 -4.45 1.27
CA ALA A 76 13.85 -4.95 1.38
C ALA A 76 13.64 -6.23 0.57
N ALA A 77 14.14 -6.29 -0.66
CA ALA A 77 14.04 -7.45 -1.54
C ALA A 77 14.69 -8.72 -0.97
N ARG A 78 15.67 -8.58 -0.07
CA ARG A 78 16.40 -9.68 0.58
C ARG A 78 15.76 -10.16 1.89
N ILE A 79 14.73 -9.47 2.39
CA ILE A 79 13.99 -9.88 3.59
C ILE A 79 13.17 -11.14 3.29
N ARG A 80 13.42 -12.21 4.05
CA ARG A 80 12.84 -13.53 3.83
C ARG A 80 11.39 -13.63 4.28
N ASN A 81 11.07 -13.03 5.43
CA ASN A 81 9.71 -13.04 5.94
C ASN A 81 8.81 -12.19 5.03
N ASP A 82 7.72 -12.78 4.53
CA ASP A 82 6.82 -12.13 3.57
C ASP A 82 6.09 -10.92 4.15
N TYR A 83 5.71 -10.98 5.43
CA TYR A 83 5.11 -9.86 6.15
C TYR A 83 6.13 -8.72 6.28
N ASP A 84 7.32 -9.01 6.80
CA ASP A 84 8.36 -8.00 6.99
C ASP A 84 8.77 -7.38 5.66
N ARG A 85 8.93 -8.19 4.60
CA ARG A 85 9.26 -7.69 3.26
C ARG A 85 8.22 -6.71 2.74
N ALA A 86 6.93 -7.05 2.83
CA ALA A 86 5.85 -6.15 2.43
C ALA A 86 5.81 -4.89 3.30
N TYR A 87 5.91 -5.06 4.63
CA TYR A 87 5.87 -3.97 5.60
C TYR A 87 7.02 -2.97 5.41
N TYR A 88 8.27 -3.45 5.36
CA TYR A 88 9.44 -2.59 5.20
C TYR A 88 9.53 -1.98 3.79
N THR A 89 9.04 -2.66 2.75
CA THR A 89 8.90 -2.04 1.42
C THR A 89 7.94 -0.84 1.47
N GLY A 90 6.82 -0.98 2.18
CA GLY A 90 5.91 0.14 2.45
C GLY A 90 6.59 1.31 3.16
N ILE A 91 7.46 1.03 4.15
CA ILE A 91 8.23 2.06 4.88
C ILE A 91 9.16 2.83 3.95
N VAL A 92 9.88 2.15 3.06
CA VAL A 92 10.79 2.79 2.09
C VAL A 92 10.02 3.79 1.23
N LEU A 93 8.90 3.36 0.65
CA LEU A 93 8.09 4.21 -0.23
C LEU A 93 7.44 5.38 0.52
N GLU A 94 6.92 5.12 1.73
CA GLU A 94 6.32 6.15 2.59
C GLU A 94 7.35 7.25 2.92
N ARG A 95 8.54 6.86 3.40
CA ARG A 95 9.59 7.81 3.79
C ARG A 95 10.13 8.57 2.59
N ARG A 96 10.29 7.91 1.44
CA ARG A 96 10.70 8.57 0.18
C ARG A 96 9.67 9.62 -0.25
N ALA A 97 8.38 9.30 -0.21
CA ALA A 97 7.32 10.23 -0.56
C ALA A 97 7.28 11.45 0.38
N LYS A 98 7.50 11.24 1.68
CA LYS A 98 7.60 12.32 2.67
C LYS A 98 8.82 13.21 2.44
N ALA A 99 9.98 12.63 2.14
CA ALA A 99 11.17 13.40 1.79
C ALA A 99 10.94 14.25 0.53
N GLN A 100 10.38 13.67 -0.54
CA GLN A 100 10.03 14.41 -1.77
C GLN A 100 9.08 15.59 -1.51
N LEU A 101 8.10 15.39 -0.63
CA LEU A 101 7.18 16.46 -0.21
C LEU A 101 7.90 17.56 0.59
N HIS A 102 8.90 17.19 1.39
CA HIS A 102 9.72 18.11 2.19
C HIS A 102 10.64 18.99 1.32
N HIS A 103 11.35 18.40 0.34
CA HIS A 103 12.22 19.14 -0.56
C HIS A 103 11.48 20.14 -1.47
N GLY A 104 10.15 20.00 -1.62
CA GLY A 104 9.30 21.08 -2.13
C GLY A 104 9.42 21.38 -3.62
N ALA A 105 9.92 20.46 -4.45
CA ALA A 105 10.04 20.66 -5.90
C ALA A 105 8.67 20.90 -6.58
N PRO A 106 8.61 21.55 -7.76
CA PRO A 106 7.38 21.68 -8.53
C PRO A 106 6.72 20.31 -8.77
N HIS A 107 5.39 20.23 -8.63
CA HIS A 107 4.62 18.99 -8.74
C HIS A 107 4.98 17.89 -7.72
N CYS A 108 5.71 18.21 -6.64
CA CYS A 108 6.01 17.24 -5.58
C CYS A 108 4.74 16.62 -4.96
N GLY A 109 3.63 17.36 -4.92
CA GLY A 109 2.38 16.90 -4.33
C GLY A 109 1.77 15.66 -4.99
N SER A 110 1.76 15.58 -6.33
CA SER A 110 1.23 14.40 -7.03
C SER A 110 2.16 13.20 -6.93
N ARG A 111 3.48 13.42 -7.04
CA ARG A 111 4.49 12.35 -6.88
C ARG A 111 4.48 11.78 -5.46
N ALA A 112 4.41 12.65 -4.44
CA ALA A 112 4.30 12.22 -3.05
C ALA A 112 2.96 11.51 -2.79
N TYR A 113 1.86 11.96 -3.40
CA TYR A 113 0.58 11.25 -3.32
C TYR A 113 0.68 9.83 -3.90
N GLU A 114 1.27 9.67 -5.08
CA GLU A 114 1.51 8.38 -5.72
C GLU A 114 2.37 7.48 -4.83
N GLY A 115 3.52 7.96 -4.35
CA GLY A 115 4.40 7.19 -3.46
C GLY A 115 3.73 6.77 -2.14
N LEU A 116 2.88 7.63 -1.55
CA LEU A 116 2.09 7.27 -0.37
C LEU A 116 1.02 6.21 -0.70
N ARG A 117 0.41 6.26 -1.89
CA ARG A 117 -0.56 5.24 -2.34
C ARG A 117 0.11 3.90 -2.63
N ASP A 118 1.31 3.90 -3.17
CA ASP A 118 2.10 2.69 -3.35
C ASP A 118 2.47 2.08 -1.99
N ALA A 119 2.93 2.90 -1.04
CA ALA A 119 3.18 2.47 0.34
C ALA A 119 1.93 1.85 0.99
N MET A 120 0.76 2.48 0.83
CA MET A 120 -0.52 1.94 1.31
C MET A 120 -0.85 0.58 0.69
N THR A 121 -0.56 0.38 -0.59
CA THR A 121 -0.79 -0.90 -1.27
C THR A 121 0.08 -2.01 -0.67
N TRP A 122 1.34 -1.71 -0.32
CA TRP A 122 2.21 -2.64 0.38
C TRP A 122 1.75 -2.94 1.82
N TYR A 123 1.25 -1.93 2.54
CA TYR A 123 0.67 -2.17 3.85
C TYR A 123 -0.62 -3.00 3.81
N GLU A 124 -1.45 -2.82 2.78
CA GLU A 124 -2.62 -3.67 2.53
C GLU A 124 -2.18 -5.13 2.25
N GLN A 125 -1.07 -5.34 1.54
CA GLN A 125 -0.51 -6.69 1.36
C GLN A 125 0.00 -7.26 2.69
N ALA A 126 0.76 -6.50 3.47
CA ALA A 126 1.25 -6.94 4.77
C ALA A 126 0.09 -7.27 5.72
N GLU A 127 -0.99 -6.48 5.70
CA GLU A 127 -2.20 -6.72 6.47
C GLU A 127 -2.81 -8.10 6.21
N THR A 128 -2.79 -8.57 4.96
CA THR A 128 -3.41 -9.85 4.59
C THR A 128 -2.72 -11.08 5.20
N ILE A 129 -1.44 -10.96 5.54
CA ILE A 129 -0.59 -12.06 6.05
C ILE A 129 -0.04 -11.79 7.45
N ARG A 130 -0.54 -10.76 8.13
CA ARG A 130 0.01 -10.31 9.42
C ARG A 130 -0.13 -11.36 10.53
N PRO A 131 0.86 -11.47 11.42
CA PRO A 131 0.73 -12.24 12.66
C PRO A 131 -0.42 -11.73 13.53
N ALA A 132 -1.01 -12.62 14.32
CA ALA A 132 -2.05 -12.25 15.28
C ALA A 132 -1.51 -11.21 16.29
N GLY A 133 -2.24 -10.12 16.49
CA GLY A 133 -1.85 -9.02 17.38
C GLY A 133 -0.82 -8.04 16.80
N ASN A 134 -0.35 -8.24 15.57
CA ASN A 134 0.52 -7.26 14.89
C ASN A 134 -0.32 -6.33 13.99
N ASP A 135 -0.66 -5.15 14.50
CA ASP A 135 -1.43 -4.13 13.78
C ASP A 135 -0.56 -3.04 13.13
N ASP A 136 0.77 -3.22 13.07
CA ASP A 136 1.70 -2.18 12.64
C ASP A 136 1.41 -1.69 11.21
N ALA A 137 1.11 -2.61 10.29
CA ALA A 137 0.72 -2.27 8.92
C ALA A 137 -0.52 -1.37 8.87
N LEU A 138 -1.52 -1.60 9.73
CA LEU A 138 -2.72 -0.75 9.81
C LEU A 138 -2.39 0.64 10.32
N LEU A 139 -1.53 0.74 11.34
CA LEU A 139 -1.12 2.01 11.92
C LEU A 139 -0.37 2.86 10.88
N ARG A 140 0.51 2.23 10.10
CA ARG A 140 1.23 2.89 8.99
C ARG A 140 0.30 3.31 7.87
N TRP A 141 -0.61 2.43 7.42
CA TRP A 141 -1.62 2.77 6.43
C TRP A 141 -2.46 3.98 6.86
N ASN A 142 -2.93 3.98 8.11
CA ASN A 142 -3.71 5.07 8.69
C ASN A 142 -2.92 6.39 8.73
N THR A 143 -1.61 6.31 8.97
CA THR A 143 -0.72 7.48 8.95
C THR A 143 -0.66 8.08 7.54
N CYS A 144 -0.48 7.26 6.50
CA CYS A 144 -0.53 7.69 5.10
C CYS A 144 -1.89 8.32 4.75
N ALA A 145 -3.00 7.65 5.12
CA ALA A 145 -4.34 8.14 4.85
C ALA A 145 -4.60 9.51 5.48
N ARG A 146 -4.27 9.69 6.77
CA ARG A 146 -4.42 10.96 7.48
C ARG A 146 -3.57 12.06 6.87
N LEU A 147 -2.35 11.75 6.43
CA LEU A 147 -1.48 12.71 5.76
C LEU A 147 -2.10 13.21 4.45
N ILE A 148 -2.58 12.29 3.60
CA ILE A 148 -3.27 12.62 2.35
C ILE A 148 -4.54 13.45 2.60
N MET A 149 -5.34 13.08 3.60
CA MET A 149 -6.57 13.81 3.93
C MET A 149 -6.30 15.25 4.45
N ARG A 150 -5.18 15.45 5.15
CA ARG A 150 -4.83 16.73 5.78
C ARG A 150 -4.14 17.69 4.80
N ASP A 151 -3.22 17.21 3.96
CA ASP A 151 -2.44 18.05 3.07
C ASP A 151 -3.09 18.16 1.68
N HIS A 152 -3.69 19.32 1.41
CA HIS A 152 -4.41 19.59 0.17
C HIS A 152 -3.53 19.58 -1.10
N ARG A 153 -2.19 19.57 -0.94
CA ARG A 153 -1.24 19.43 -2.05
C ARG A 153 -1.12 17.98 -2.53
N LEU A 154 -1.45 17.00 -1.67
CA LEU A 154 -1.39 15.57 -1.98
C LEU A 154 -2.62 15.14 -2.77
N VAL A 155 -2.59 15.43 -4.06
CA VAL A 155 -3.66 15.14 -5.00
C VAL A 155 -3.14 14.32 -6.17
N PRO A 156 -3.95 13.40 -6.75
CA PRO A 156 -3.52 12.60 -7.90
C PRO A 156 -3.07 13.48 -9.08
N ALA A 157 -2.24 12.93 -9.97
CA ALA A 157 -1.91 13.61 -11.22
C ALA A 157 -3.18 13.96 -12.04
N PRO A 158 -3.18 15.01 -12.88
CA PRO A 158 -4.37 15.44 -13.63
C PRO A 158 -4.99 14.33 -14.49
N GLU A 159 -4.16 13.47 -15.10
CA GLU A 159 -4.59 12.33 -15.91
C GLU A 159 -5.34 11.29 -15.07
N GLU A 160 -4.78 10.93 -13.91
CA GLU A 160 -5.42 10.03 -12.97
C GLU A 160 -6.74 10.58 -12.42
N ARG A 161 -6.82 11.89 -12.13
CA ARG A 161 -8.08 12.54 -11.71
C ARG A 161 -9.17 12.37 -12.75
N THR A 162 -8.81 12.48 -14.03
CA THR A 162 -9.74 12.34 -15.15
C THR A 162 -10.22 10.89 -15.27
N LEU A 163 -9.30 9.92 -15.16
CA LEU A 163 -9.63 8.49 -15.16
C LEU A 163 -10.52 8.10 -13.98
N ARG A 164 -10.17 8.53 -12.76
CA ARG A 164 -10.96 8.28 -11.54
C ARG A 164 -12.36 8.90 -11.64
N ARG A 165 -12.49 10.12 -12.19
CA ARG A 165 -13.79 10.76 -12.45
C ARG A 165 -14.63 9.96 -13.45
N ARG A 166 -14.04 9.43 -14.52
CA ARG A 166 -14.73 8.58 -15.50
C ARG A 166 -15.19 7.26 -14.87
N SER A 167 -14.32 6.59 -14.11
CA SER A 167 -14.63 5.35 -13.40
C SER A 167 -15.72 5.52 -12.35
N ALA A 168 -15.70 6.64 -11.59
CA ALA A 168 -16.76 6.96 -10.63
C ALA A 168 -18.11 7.19 -11.32
N LYS A 169 -18.14 7.95 -12.42
CA LYS A 169 -19.35 8.14 -13.25
C LYS A 169 -19.87 6.81 -13.81
N ALA A 170 -18.99 5.92 -14.26
CA ALA A 170 -19.37 4.60 -14.76
C ALA A 170 -19.99 3.71 -13.65
N ARG A 171 -19.43 3.71 -12.44
CA ARG A 171 -20.02 2.99 -11.29
C ARG A 171 -21.40 3.56 -10.91
N VAL A 172 -21.55 4.88 -10.84
CA VAL A 172 -22.84 5.53 -10.56
C VAL A 172 -23.88 5.18 -11.63
N ASN A 173 -23.50 5.23 -12.91
CA ASN A 173 -24.40 4.84 -13.99
C ASN A 173 -24.80 3.36 -13.90
N LYS A 174 -23.85 2.45 -13.66
CA LYS A 174 -24.14 1.01 -13.49
C LYS A 174 -25.12 0.75 -12.34
N SER A 175 -24.98 1.44 -11.21
CA SER A 175 -25.92 1.36 -10.08
C SER A 175 -27.31 1.94 -10.40
N ARG A 176 -27.39 2.92 -11.31
CA ARG A 176 -28.65 3.53 -11.76
C ARG A 176 -29.39 2.65 -12.78
N THR A 177 -28.68 1.92 -13.64
CA THR A 177 -29.30 1.02 -14.63
C THR A 177 -29.84 -0.28 -14.01
N THR A 178 -29.31 -0.72 -12.86
CA THR A 178 -29.83 -1.88 -12.12
C THR A 178 -31.04 -1.54 -11.24
N GLN A 179 -31.26 -0.26 -10.90
CA GLN A 179 -32.46 0.22 -10.21
C GLN A 179 -33.56 0.66 -11.20
N LYS A 180 -34.03 -0.26 -12.04
CA LYS A 180 -35.32 -0.05 -12.72
C LYS A 180 -36.43 -0.22 -11.67
N PRO A 181 -37.30 0.77 -11.41
CA PRO A 181 -38.37 0.61 -10.43
C PRO A 181 -39.29 -0.51 -10.87
N ARG A 182 -39.42 -1.55 -10.04
CA ARG A 182 -40.42 -2.60 -10.20
C ARG A 182 -41.79 -1.96 -9.96
N ASN A 183 -42.40 -1.42 -11.02
CA ASN A 183 -43.78 -0.95 -10.96
C ASN A 183 -44.71 -2.15 -10.66
N PRO A 184 -45.37 -2.21 -9.48
CA PRO A 184 -46.19 -3.35 -9.08
C PRO A 184 -47.39 -3.58 -10.01
N GLN A 185 -47.94 -2.50 -10.59
CA GLN A 185 -49.14 -2.56 -11.43
C GLN A 185 -48.91 -3.31 -12.76
N ARG A 186 -47.69 -3.24 -13.32
CA ARG A 186 -47.34 -4.00 -14.55
C ARG A 186 -47.24 -5.51 -14.33
N LYS A 187 -46.99 -5.97 -13.09
CA LYS A 187 -47.01 -7.41 -12.76
C LYS A 187 -48.45 -7.93 -12.65
N MET A 188 -49.34 -7.19 -11.99
CA MET A 188 -50.75 -7.55 -11.90
C MET A 188 -51.40 -7.68 -13.28
N LEU A 189 -51.15 -6.74 -14.19
CA LEU A 189 -51.71 -6.80 -15.55
C LEU A 189 -51.25 -8.04 -16.33
N LYS A 190 -49.99 -8.47 -16.15
CA LYS A 190 -49.45 -9.69 -16.78
C LYS A 190 -50.02 -10.97 -16.17
N VAL A 191 -50.29 -10.99 -14.86
CA VAL A 191 -50.95 -12.12 -14.20
C VAL A 191 -52.42 -12.20 -14.64
N PHE A 192 -53.11 -11.06 -14.69
CA PHE A 192 -54.51 -10.97 -15.13
C PHE A 192 -54.69 -11.44 -16.58
N LEU A 193 -53.81 -11.01 -17.49
CA LEU A 193 -53.78 -11.47 -18.89
C LEU A 193 -53.48 -12.97 -19.01
N ARG A 194 -52.69 -13.56 -18.10
CA ARG A 194 -52.45 -15.01 -18.07
C ARG A 194 -53.68 -15.78 -17.60
N VAL A 195 -54.38 -15.29 -16.57
CA VAL A 195 -55.62 -15.90 -16.04
C VAL A 195 -56.76 -15.83 -17.07
N LEU A 196 -56.93 -14.71 -17.77
CA LEU A 196 -57.91 -14.55 -18.85
C LEU A 196 -57.67 -15.52 -20.02
N ARG A 197 -56.41 -15.88 -20.29
CA ARG A 197 -56.06 -16.84 -21.34
C ARG A 197 -56.40 -18.27 -20.94
N VAL A 198 -56.29 -18.62 -19.67
CA VAL A 198 -56.65 -19.95 -19.15
C VAL A 198 -58.18 -20.12 -19.09
N LEU A 199 -58.92 -19.07 -18.71
CA LEU A 199 -60.38 -19.11 -18.63
C LEU A 199 -61.09 -19.15 -20.00
N ARG A 200 -60.43 -18.71 -21.09
CA ARG A 200 -60.97 -18.84 -22.46
C ARG A 200 -60.74 -20.22 -23.08
N SER A 201 -59.90 -21.09 -22.49
CA SER A 201 -59.62 -22.43 -23.01
C SER A 201 -60.49 -23.54 -22.38
N THR A 202 -61.32 -23.24 -21.38
CA THR A 202 -62.13 -24.24 -20.66
C THR A 202 -63.64 -24.18 -20.96
N SER A 203 -64.07 -23.49 -22.02
CA SER A 203 -65.49 -23.36 -22.40
C SER A 203 -65.77 -23.91 -23.80
N PHE A 204 -65.39 -25.15 -24.07
CA PHE A 204 -65.85 -25.90 -25.25
C PHE A 204 -65.96 -27.40 -24.92
N PHE A 205 -66.88 -27.75 -24.02
CA PHE A 205 -67.46 -29.10 -23.94
C PHE A 205 -68.79 -29.02 -23.19
N SER A 206 -69.90 -28.89 -23.93
CA SER A 206 -71.23 -29.47 -23.60
C SER A 206 -72.18 -29.22 -24.76
N GLN A 207 -72.70 -30.33 -25.32
CA GLN A 207 -73.73 -30.43 -26.37
C GLN A 207 -75.10 -29.90 -25.89
N PRO A 208 -76.10 -29.84 -26.77
CA PRO A 208 -77.20 -30.80 -26.56
C PRO A 208 -77.90 -31.34 -27.84
N LEU A 209 -78.48 -32.54 -27.64
CA LEU A 209 -79.51 -33.29 -28.39
C LEU A 209 -79.18 -33.82 -29.79
#